data_AF-I1QIA4-F1
#
_entry.id   AF-I1QIA4-F1
#
_cell.length_a   1.000
_cell.length_b   1.000
_cell.length_c   1.000
_cell.angle_alpha   90.00
_cell.angle_beta   90.00
_cell.angle_gamma   90.00
#
_symmetry.space_group_name_H-M   'P 1'
#
loop_
_entity.id
_entity.type
_entity.pdbx_description
1 polymer ?
#
loop_
_entity_poly.entity_id
_entity_poly.type
_entity_poly.pdbx_seq_one_letter_code
_entity_poly.pdbx_strand_id
1 'polypeptide(L)'
;MEVRLFLESCLEEIAAHNIITTRNPNPVAWDNLATKMFAKCRKTVNRAQVQYIWRVCRKQFNMWAWFESQATGLGRDPRTSAILADDAWWRMQEGVCHLSFTEYIIMHVSVNTCH
;
A
#
# COMPACT_ATOMS: atom_id res chain seq x y z
N MET A 1 1.85 2.46 -11.16
CA MET A 1 2.16 1.17 -11.82
C MET A 1 3.21 0.37 -11.05
N GLU A 2 4.31 0.95 -10.55
CA GLU A 2 5.35 0.21 -9.81
C GLU A 2 4.92 -0.26 -8.41
N VAL A 3 4.19 0.57 -7.65
CA VAL A 3 3.72 0.24 -6.29
C VAL A 3 2.79 -0.96 -6.28
N ARG A 4 1.93 -1.09 -7.31
CA ARG A 4 0.99 -2.19 -7.39
C ARG A 4 1.66 -3.55 -7.53
N LEU A 5 2.60 -3.64 -8.47
CA LEU A 5 3.37 -4.86 -8.69
C LEU A 5 4.22 -5.21 -7.47
N PHE A 6 4.74 -4.21 -6.76
CA PHE A 6 5.44 -4.42 -5.49
C PHE A 6 4.53 -5.01 -4.41
N LEU A 7 3.32 -4.47 -4.23
CA LEU A 7 2.35 -4.98 -3.25
C LEU A 7 1.90 -6.41 -3.59
N GLU A 8 1.65 -6.71 -4.87
CA GLU A 8 1.37 -8.08 -5.32
C GLU A 8 2.54 -9.02 -5.00
N SER A 9 3.79 -8.59 -5.22
CA SER A 9 4.97 -9.38 -4.83
C SER A 9 5.07 -9.59 -3.32
N CYS A 10 4.66 -8.63 -2.50
CA CYS A 10 4.54 -8.83 -1.05
C CYS A 10 3.48 -9.88 -0.69
N LEU A 11 2.31 -9.86 -1.35
CA LEU A 11 1.26 -10.85 -1.11
C LEU A 11 1.70 -12.28 -1.48
N GLU A 12 2.40 -12.44 -2.60
CA GLU A 12 2.96 -13.73 -3.03
C GLU A 12 3.95 -14.29 -2.00
N GLU A 13 4.83 -13.45 -1.44
CA GLU A 13 5.81 -13.87 -0.43
C GLU A 13 5.15 -14.19 0.94
N ILE A 14 4.08 -13.47 1.30
CA ILE A 14 3.25 -13.81 2.48
C ILE A 14 2.63 -15.19 2.30
N ALA A 15 2.00 -15.44 1.14
CA ALA A 15 1.32 -16.70 0.84
C ALA A 15 2.26 -17.90 0.73
N ALA A 16 3.46 -17.70 0.18
CA ALA A 16 4.41 -18.80 -0.06
C ALA A 16 5.10 -19.28 1.22
N HIS A 17 5.46 -18.38 2.13
CA HIS A 17 6.46 -18.70 3.16
C HIS A 17 6.28 -17.97 4.51
N ASN A 18 5.21 -17.19 4.71
CA ASN A 18 4.92 -16.47 5.97
C ASN A 18 6.06 -15.53 6.44
N ILE A 19 6.99 -15.14 5.55
CA ILE A 19 8.27 -14.47 5.89
C ILE A 19 8.24 -12.94 5.81
N ILE A 20 7.15 -12.38 5.29
CA ILE A 20 6.80 -10.99 5.54
C ILE A 20 5.92 -10.97 6.78
N THR A 21 6.56 -10.85 7.94
CA THR A 21 5.82 -10.56 9.17
C THR A 21 5.16 -9.19 9.06
N THR A 22 4.08 -8.97 9.81
CA THR A 22 3.34 -7.69 9.84
C THR A 22 4.21 -6.47 10.17
N ARG A 23 5.45 -6.63 10.63
CA ARG A 23 6.41 -5.52 10.87
C ARG A 23 7.44 -5.36 9.75
N ASN A 24 8.22 -6.38 9.44
CA ASN A 24 9.26 -6.30 8.42
C ASN A 24 9.42 -7.64 7.66
N PRO A 25 9.72 -7.58 6.35
CA PRO A 25 10.30 -8.71 5.63
C PRO A 25 11.62 -9.16 6.29
N ASN A 26 11.84 -10.47 6.34
CA ASN A 26 13.12 -11.04 6.76
C ASN A 26 14.19 -10.87 5.64
N PRO A 27 15.49 -11.18 5.91
CA PRO A 27 16.56 -11.06 4.91
C PRO A 27 16.23 -11.73 3.55
N VAL A 28 15.71 -12.96 3.58
CA VAL A 28 15.37 -13.74 2.37
C VAL A 28 14.26 -13.06 1.57
N ALA A 29 13.22 -12.58 2.23
CA ALA A 29 12.10 -11.89 1.60
C ALA A 29 12.54 -10.60 0.89
N TRP A 30 13.57 -9.90 1.38
CA TRP A 30 14.09 -8.71 0.68
C TRP A 30 14.68 -9.04 -0.69
N ASP A 31 15.43 -10.13 -0.79
CA ASP A 31 16.07 -10.56 -2.03
C ASP A 31 15.05 -11.15 -3.00
N ASN A 32 14.05 -11.87 -2.49
CA ASN A 32 12.92 -12.36 -3.29
C ASN A 32 12.10 -11.20 -3.86
N LEU A 33 11.81 -10.16 -3.06
CA LEU A 33 11.10 -8.97 -3.53
C LEU A 33 11.89 -8.25 -4.62
N ALA A 34 13.21 -8.12 -4.49
CA ALA A 34 14.06 -7.53 -5.54
C ALA A 34 13.97 -8.34 -6.85
N THR A 35 14.03 -9.66 -6.74
CA THR A 35 13.93 -10.59 -7.88
C THR A 35 12.56 -10.50 -8.57
N LYS A 36 11.47 -10.48 -7.79
CA LYS A 36 10.12 -10.35 -8.32
C LYS A 36 9.87 -8.99 -8.97
N MET A 37 10.43 -7.91 -8.41
CA MET A 37 10.37 -6.59 -9.03
C MET A 37 11.06 -6.60 -10.40
N PHE A 38 12.25 -7.20 -10.52
CA PHE A 38 12.89 -7.36 -11.81
C PHE A 38 12.05 -8.21 -12.78
N ALA A 39 11.44 -9.30 -12.31
CA ALA A 39 10.61 -10.16 -13.14
C ALA A 39 9.34 -9.44 -13.66
N LYS A 40 8.66 -8.67 -12.80
CA LYS A 40 7.36 -8.03 -13.11
C LYS A 40 7.50 -6.72 -13.87
N CYS A 41 8.45 -5.86 -13.50
CA CYS A 41 8.58 -4.53 -14.10
C CYS A 41 9.93 -4.27 -14.78
N ARG A 42 10.78 -5.29 -14.94
CA ARG A 42 12.13 -5.18 -15.53
C ARG A 42 13.00 -4.13 -14.86
N LYS A 43 12.70 -3.81 -13.59
CA LYS A 43 13.41 -2.80 -12.82
C LYS A 43 14.42 -3.48 -11.90
N THR A 44 15.69 -3.18 -12.13
CA THR A 44 16.77 -3.62 -11.24
C THR A 44 16.76 -2.73 -10.01
N VAL A 45 16.25 -3.26 -8.90
CA VAL A 45 16.22 -2.58 -7.60
C VAL A 45 17.17 -3.26 -6.65
N ASN A 46 18.02 -2.47 -5.99
CA ASN A 46 18.86 -2.98 -4.92
C ASN A 46 18.04 -3.07 -3.61
N ARG A 47 18.60 -3.77 -2.62
CA ARG A 47 17.93 -3.99 -1.33
C ARG A 47 17.51 -2.70 -0.63
N ALA A 48 18.31 -1.63 -0.68
CA ALA A 48 17.98 -0.35 -0.07
C ALA A 48 16.78 0.32 -0.74
N GLN A 49 16.65 0.18 -2.07
CA GLN A 49 15.50 0.68 -2.84
C GLN A 49 14.23 -0.12 -2.51
N VAL A 50 14.31 -1.45 -2.41
CA VAL A 50 13.18 -2.31 -2.00
C VAL A 50 12.71 -1.93 -0.59
N GLN A 51 13.63 -1.71 0.34
CA GLN A 51 13.32 -1.25 1.70
C GLN A 51 12.70 0.16 1.71
N TYR A 52 13.15 1.05 0.84
CA TYR A 52 12.54 2.37 0.70
C TYR A 52 11.09 2.26 0.21
N ILE A 53 10.83 1.50 -0.85
CA ILE A 53 9.48 1.27 -1.38
C ILE A 53 8.57 0.67 -0.29
N TRP A 54 9.06 -0.34 0.45
CA TRP A 54 8.35 -0.90 1.60
C TRP A 54 7.96 0.15 2.64
N ARG A 55 8.90 1.00 3.07
CA ARG A 55 8.63 2.05 4.07
C ARG A 55 7.57 3.03 3.58
N VAL A 56 7.63 3.44 2.31
CA VAL A 56 6.63 4.33 1.71
C VAL A 56 5.25 3.66 1.71
N CYS A 57 5.15 2.43 1.20
CA CYS A 57 3.89 1.68 1.18
C CYS A 57 3.31 1.50 2.59
N ARG A 58 4.16 1.18 3.57
CA ARG A 58 3.76 1.00 4.96
C ARG A 58 3.28 2.31 5.61
N LYS A 59 3.94 3.43 5.33
CA LYS A 59 3.50 4.76 5.79
C LYS A 59 2.11 5.07 5.24
N GLN A 60 1.89 4.83 3.95
CA GLN A 60 0.60 5.03 3.31
C GLN A 60 -0.48 4.09 3.90
N PHE A 61 -0.17 2.81 4.12
CA PHE A 61 -1.09 1.87 4.76
C PHE A 61 -1.47 2.27 6.18
N ASN A 62 -0.51 2.70 7.01
CA ASN A 62 -0.81 3.16 8.36
C ASN A 62 -1.71 4.40 8.36
N MET A 63 -1.49 5.30 7.40
CA MET A 63 -2.33 6.48 7.20
C MET A 63 -3.75 6.07 6.77
N TRP A 64 -3.88 5.09 5.87
CA TRP A 64 -5.17 4.50 5.50
C TRP A 64 -5.89 3.89 6.71
N ALA A 65 -5.22 3.04 7.49
CA ALA A 65 -5.79 2.42 8.67
C ALA A 65 -6.23 3.47 9.72
N TRP A 66 -5.50 4.58 9.82
CA TRP A 66 -5.91 5.72 10.63
C TRP A 66 -7.19 6.38 10.08
N PHE A 67 -7.26 6.72 8.79
CA PHE A 67 -8.49 7.25 8.18
C PHE A 67 -9.67 6.29 8.35
N GLU A 68 -9.45 4.99 8.19
CA GLU A 68 -10.47 3.96 8.38
C GLU A 68 -11.00 3.97 9.83
N SER A 69 -10.15 4.20 10.82
CA SER A 69 -10.58 4.38 12.22
C SER A 69 -11.40 5.66 12.44
N GLN A 70 -11.04 6.76 11.75
CA GLN A 70 -11.75 8.05 11.86
C GLN A 70 -13.07 8.06 11.08
N ALA A 71 -13.19 7.20 10.07
CA ALA A 71 -14.37 7.07 9.22
C ALA A 71 -15.47 6.16 9.82
N THR A 72 -15.38 5.83 11.11
CA THR A 72 -16.38 5.01 11.79
C THR A 72 -17.77 5.64 11.64
N GLY A 73 -18.71 4.90 11.03
CA GLY A 73 -20.07 5.39 10.74
C GLY A 73 -20.25 6.01 9.34
N LEU A 74 -19.18 6.16 8.56
CA LEU A 74 -19.26 6.55 7.15
C LEU A 74 -19.47 5.33 6.25
N GLY A 75 -20.24 5.52 5.18
CA GLY A 75 -20.47 4.48 4.17
C GLY A 75 -19.25 4.24 3.29
N ARG A 76 -19.32 3.21 2.43
CA ARG A 76 -18.35 2.97 1.37
C ARG A 76 -19.00 2.99 0.01
N ASP A 77 -18.29 3.53 -0.97
CA ASP A 77 -18.70 3.46 -2.37
C ASP A 77 -18.65 1.99 -2.82
N PRO A 78 -19.75 1.39 -3.29
CA PRO A 78 -19.78 -0.05 -3.58
C PRO A 78 -18.92 -0.44 -4.79
N ARG A 79 -18.58 0.50 -5.67
CA ARG A 79 -17.78 0.25 -6.88
C ARG A 79 -16.29 0.38 -6.62
N THR A 80 -15.92 1.34 -5.80
CA THR A 80 -14.53 1.72 -5.55
C THR A 80 -14.08 1.34 -4.15
N SER A 81 -14.97 1.04 -3.22
CA SER A 81 -14.68 0.84 -1.78
C SER A 81 -14.01 2.05 -1.10
N ALA A 82 -14.12 3.24 -1.68
CA ALA A 82 -13.68 4.49 -1.06
C ALA A 82 -14.59 4.86 0.13
N ILE A 83 -14.02 5.51 1.15
CA ILE A 83 -14.80 6.12 2.24
C ILE A 83 -15.70 7.21 1.65
N LEU A 84 -17.01 7.10 1.85
CA LEU A 84 -17.98 8.12 1.46
C LEU A 84 -18.05 9.20 2.54
N ALA A 85 -17.19 10.20 2.38
CA ALA A 85 -17.19 11.40 3.21
C ALA A 85 -17.36 12.64 2.34
N ASP A 86 -17.87 13.73 2.91
CA ASP A 86 -17.95 15.03 2.25
C ASP A 86 -16.59 15.77 2.28
N ASP A 87 -16.50 16.85 1.51
CA ASP A 87 -15.30 17.69 1.44
C ASP A 87 -14.93 18.29 2.80
N ALA A 88 -15.92 18.55 3.67
CA ALA A 88 -15.68 19.11 5.00
C ALA A 88 -14.93 18.10 5.88
N TRP A 89 -15.32 16.82 5.84
CA TRP A 89 -14.62 15.75 6.53
C TRP A 89 -13.19 15.59 6.01
N TRP A 90 -12.99 15.57 4.68
CA TRP A 90 -11.65 15.46 4.09
C TRP A 90 -10.74 16.63 4.48
N ARG A 91 -11.25 17.87 4.47
CA ARG A 91 -10.49 19.05 4.91
C ARG A 91 -10.11 18.99 6.39
N MET A 92 -10.94 18.39 7.24
CA MET A 92 -10.59 18.15 8.64
C MET A 92 -9.40 17.18 8.78
N GLN A 93 -9.30 16.22 7.85
CA GLN A 93 -8.21 15.25 7.82
C GLN A 93 -6.91 15.79 7.20
N GLU A 94 -6.99 16.69 6.21
CA GLU A 94 -5.82 17.32 5.57
C GLU A 94 -4.96 18.12 6.56
N GLY A 95 -5.57 18.74 7.57
CA GLY A 95 -4.86 19.41 8.66
C GLY A 95 -4.03 18.48 9.56
N VAL A 96 -4.28 17.16 9.47
CA VAL A 96 -3.60 16.11 10.24
C VAL A 96 -2.60 15.33 9.37
N CYS A 97 -2.78 15.30 8.04
CA CYS A 97 -1.94 14.55 7.10
C CYS A 97 -1.50 15.42 5.90
N HIS A 98 -0.22 15.80 5.88
CA HIS A 98 0.43 16.60 4.83
C HIS A 98 0.62 15.91 3.45
N LEU A 99 -0.05 14.78 3.14
CA LEU A 99 0.17 14.04 1.90
C LEU A 99 -1.05 14.10 0.98
N SER A 100 -0.81 14.56 -0.25
CA SER A 100 -1.81 14.85 -1.28
C SER A 100 -2.66 13.63 -1.68
N PHE A 101 -3.96 13.87 -1.83
CA PHE A 101 -5.03 13.01 -2.33
C PHE A 101 -4.71 12.14 -3.58
N THR A 102 -3.71 12.50 -4.38
CA THR A 102 -3.32 11.78 -5.60
C THR A 102 -2.56 10.47 -5.38
N GLU A 103 -1.82 10.32 -4.27
CA GLU A 103 -1.14 9.04 -3.95
C GLU A 103 -2.11 7.97 -3.41
N TYR A 104 -3.25 8.41 -2.90
CA TYR A 104 -4.31 7.60 -2.29
C TYR A 104 -5.05 6.70 -3.30
N ILE A 105 -5.21 7.14 -4.56
CA ILE A 105 -5.84 6.35 -5.63
C ILE A 105 -4.97 5.13 -6.03
N ILE A 106 -3.64 5.23 -5.87
CA ILE A 106 -2.70 4.21 -6.35
C ILE A 106 -2.68 2.96 -5.44
N MET A 107 -2.83 3.13 -4.12
CA MET A 107 -3.02 1.98 -3.22
C MET A 107 -4.40 1.32 -3.43
N HIS A 108 -5.42 2.11 -3.76
CA HIS A 108 -6.79 1.64 -3.96
C HIS A 108 -6.93 0.70 -5.16
N VAL A 109 -6.31 1.05 -6.29
CA VAL A 109 -6.30 0.21 -7.50
C VAL A 109 -5.43 -1.05 -7.34
N SER A 110 -4.54 -1.10 -6.35
CA SER A 110 -3.66 -2.25 -6.15
C SER A 110 -4.24 -3.36 -5.28
N VAL A 111 -5.12 -3.02 -4.33
CA VAL A 111 -5.74 -4.00 -3.42
C VAL A 111 -7.01 -4.60 -4.05
N ASN A 112 -7.69 -3.87 -4.95
CA ASN A 112 -9.04 -4.23 -5.43
C ASN A 112 -9.14 -4.68 -6.90
N THR A 113 -8.02 -5.02 -7.56
CA THR A 113 -8.05 -5.60 -8.93
C THR A 113 -7.76 -7.10 -8.98
N CYS A 114 -7.97 -7.82 -7.88
CA CYS A 114 -8.18 -9.27 -7.93
C CYS A 114 -9.67 -9.54 -8.13
N HIS A 115 -10.16 -9.27 -9.35
CA HIS A 115 -11.33 -9.93 -9.95
C HIS A 115 -11.25 -9.78 -11.47
#